data_AF-A0A847F7S0-F1
#
_entry.id   AF-A0A847F7S0-F1
#
_cell.length_a   1.000
_cell.length_b   1.000
_cell.length_c   1.000
_cell.angle_alpha   90.00
_cell.angle_beta   90.00
_cell.angle_gamma   90.00
#
_symmetry.space_group_name_H-M   'P 1'
#
loop_
_entity.id
_entity.type
_entity.pdbx_description
1 polymer ?
#
loop_
_entity_poly.entity_id
_entity_poly.type
_entity_poly.pdbx_seq_one_letter_code
_entity_poly.pdbx_strand_id
1 'polypeptide(L)'
;MEFSIDKRDLLRGLNRTHGVAERKGSMPILSNVLISTQGEDAIRLSATDLYQGVSAIVPAKILREGQVAVSAKTFFDIAKALPLGEVSVTVAENKGMTIRSGKVQY
;
A
#
# COMPACT_ATOMS: atom_id res chain seq x y z
N MET A 1 2.40 9.18 8.60
CA MET A 1 1.49 8.88 7.48
C MET A 1 0.25 8.22 8.06
N GLU A 2 -0.93 8.70 7.68
CA GLU A 2 -2.23 8.19 8.11
C GLU A 2 -3.26 8.50 7.04
N PHE A 3 -4.01 7.49 6.60
CA PHE A 3 -5.04 7.66 5.56
C PHE A 3 -6.14 6.61 5.68
N SER A 4 -7.27 6.90 5.02
CA SER A 4 -8.40 6.00 4.85
C SER A 4 -8.67 5.76 3.36
N ILE A 5 -8.97 4.51 3.00
CA ILE A 5 -9.20 4.10 1.60
C ILE A 5 -10.28 3.02 1.53
N ASP A 6 -11.08 2.98 0.45
CA ASP A 6 -11.96 1.84 0.19
C ASP A 6 -11.13 0.61 -0.21
N LYS A 7 -11.45 -0.56 0.38
CA LYS A 7 -10.75 -1.82 0.08
C LYS A 7 -10.65 -2.10 -1.43
N ARG A 8 -11.69 -1.78 -2.22
CA ARG A 8 -11.70 -2.05 -3.67
C ARG A 8 -10.65 -1.21 -4.38
N ASP A 9 -10.51 0.06 -4.01
CA ASP A 9 -9.51 0.94 -4.59
C ASP A 9 -8.09 0.57 -4.15
N LEU A 10 -7.92 0.20 -2.87
CA LEU A 10 -6.65 -0.35 -2.39
C LEU A 10 -6.23 -1.60 -3.18
N LEU A 11 -7.14 -2.55 -3.36
CA LEU A 11 -6.87 -3.76 -4.15
C LEU A 11 -6.61 -3.47 -5.63
N ARG A 12 -7.31 -2.51 -6.24
CA ARG A 12 -7.04 -2.10 -7.64
C ARG A 12 -5.63 -1.57 -7.79
N GLY A 13 -5.19 -0.74 -6.86
CA GLY A 13 -3.84 -0.18 -6.86
C GLY A 13 -2.77 -1.26 -6.65
N LEU A 14 -2.97 -2.13 -5.64
CA LEU A 14 -2.04 -3.22 -5.35
C LEU A 14 -1.97 -4.28 -6.46
N ASN A 15 -3.07 -4.64 -7.10
CA ASN A 15 -3.06 -5.59 -8.22
C ASN A 15 -2.13 -5.13 -9.37
N ARG A 16 -1.97 -3.81 -9.56
CA ARG A 16 -1.09 -3.25 -10.60
C ARG A 16 0.37 -3.26 -10.19
N THR A 17 0.67 -2.97 -8.93
CA THR A 17 2.06 -2.76 -8.46
C THR A 17 2.69 -4.02 -7.86
N HIS A 18 1.91 -4.86 -7.21
CA HIS A 18 2.36 -6.09 -6.55
C HIS A 18 3.08 -7.05 -7.49
N GLY A 19 2.53 -7.28 -8.70
CA GLY A 19 3.08 -8.25 -9.65
C GLY A 19 4.49 -7.93 -10.13
N VAL A 20 4.87 -6.64 -10.17
CA VAL A 20 6.24 -6.22 -10.50
C VAL A 20 7.18 -6.52 -9.33
N ALA A 21 6.74 -6.25 -8.10
CA ALA A 21 7.52 -6.48 -6.88
C ALA A 21 7.64 -7.96 -6.48
N GLU A 22 6.75 -8.86 -6.93
CA GLU A 22 6.84 -10.29 -6.59
C GLU A 22 8.01 -11.03 -7.23
N ARG A 23 8.63 -10.47 -8.28
CA ARG A 23 9.78 -11.08 -8.93
C ARG A 23 10.97 -11.07 -7.96
N LYS A 24 11.17 -12.20 -7.28
CA LYS A 24 12.26 -12.41 -6.31
C LYS A 24 13.63 -12.23 -6.99
N GLY A 25 14.19 -11.03 -6.87
CA GLY A 25 15.59 -10.76 -7.19
C GLY A 25 16.49 -10.86 -5.95
N SER A 26 17.80 -10.71 -6.15
CA SER A 26 18.79 -10.66 -5.07
C SER A 26 18.68 -9.41 -4.19
N MET A 27 17.86 -8.42 -4.56
CA MET A 27 17.69 -7.14 -3.86
C MET A 27 16.34 -7.08 -3.12
N PRO A 28 16.31 -7.27 -1.78
CA PRO A 28 15.07 -7.30 -1.00
C PRO A 28 14.22 -6.04 -1.12
N ILE A 29 14.82 -4.86 -1.32
CA ILE A 29 14.10 -3.60 -1.44
C ILE A 29 13.12 -3.57 -2.63
N LEU A 30 13.40 -4.35 -3.69
CA LEU A 30 12.53 -4.45 -4.86
C LEU A 30 11.29 -5.33 -4.63
N SER A 31 11.26 -6.08 -3.52
CA SER A 31 10.08 -6.86 -3.10
C SER A 31 9.00 -6.02 -2.39
N ASN A 32 9.22 -4.70 -2.32
CA ASN A 32 8.32 -3.76 -1.67
C ASN A 32 7.49 -2.96 -2.67
N VAL A 33 6.29 -2.57 -2.24
CA VAL A 33 5.54 -1.48 -2.85
C VAL A 33 5.79 -0.22 -2.02
N LEU A 34 6.12 0.87 -2.69
CA LEU A 34 6.15 2.20 -2.09
C LEU A 34 4.74 2.77 -2.10
N ILE A 35 4.29 3.24 -0.93
CA ILE A 35 3.07 4.01 -0.75
C ILE A 35 3.48 5.45 -0.46
N SER A 36 2.95 6.40 -1.20
CA SER A 36 3.12 7.83 -0.92
C SER A 36 1.80 8.57 -1.02
N THR A 37 1.58 9.52 -0.12
CA THR A 37 0.41 10.41 -0.19
C THR A 37 0.56 11.39 -1.37
N GLN A 38 -0.56 11.78 -1.97
CA GLN A 38 -0.61 12.72 -3.09
C GLN A 38 -1.68 13.77 -2.80
N GLY A 39 -1.28 14.86 -2.14
CA GLY A 39 -2.23 15.85 -1.62
C GLY A 39 -3.17 15.24 -0.57
N GLU A 40 -4.40 15.73 -0.53
CA GLU A 40 -5.38 15.38 0.51
C GLU A 40 -6.27 14.18 0.15
N ASP A 41 -6.38 13.82 -1.14
CA ASP A 41 -7.44 12.94 -1.66
C ASP A 41 -6.94 11.69 -2.40
N ALA A 42 -5.63 11.44 -2.43
CA ALA A 42 -5.09 10.27 -3.10
C ALA A 42 -3.80 9.72 -2.48
N ILE A 43 -3.58 8.43 -2.72
CA ILE A 43 -2.26 7.79 -2.56
C ILE A 43 -1.75 7.31 -3.91
N ARG A 44 -0.42 7.27 -4.04
CA ARG A 44 0.28 6.57 -5.11
C ARG A 44 0.89 5.29 -4.55
N LEU A 45 0.64 4.18 -5.22
CA LEU A 45 1.37 2.94 -5.05
C LEU A 45 2.36 2.80 -6.20
N SER A 46 3.60 2.42 -5.93
CA SER A 46 4.60 2.16 -6.98
C SER A 46 5.51 0.99 -6.64
N ALA A 47 6.01 0.34 -7.69
CA ALA A 47 6.98 -0.76 -7.61
C ALA A 47 7.88 -0.75 -8.86
N THR A 48 9.06 -1.35 -8.77
CA THR A 48 10.02 -1.44 -9.87
C THR A 48 10.88 -2.70 -9.76
N ASP A 49 11.26 -3.27 -10.90
CA ASP A 49 12.27 -4.34 -11.00
C ASP A 49 13.58 -3.87 -11.68
N LEU A 50 13.80 -2.55 -11.73
CA LEU A 50 14.89 -1.83 -12.44
C LEU A 50 14.80 -1.82 -13.97
N TYR A 51 13.98 -2.67 -14.56
CA TYR A 51 13.70 -2.64 -16.01
C TYR A 51 12.35 -1.98 -16.28
N GLN A 52 11.37 -2.24 -15.43
CA GLN A 52 10.03 -1.68 -15.50
C GLN A 52 9.59 -1.11 -14.16
N GLY A 53 9.12 0.14 -14.19
CA GLY A 53 8.41 0.77 -13.08
C GLY A 53 6.91 0.83 -13.36
N VAL A 54 6.10 0.55 -12.34
CA VAL A 54 4.64 0.69 -12.42
C VAL A 54 4.16 1.53 -11.24
N SER A 55 3.19 2.42 -11.50
CA SER A 55 2.51 3.16 -10.46
C SER A 55 0.99 3.22 -10.69
N ALA A 56 0.24 3.29 -9.60
CA ALA A 56 -1.20 3.48 -9.60
C ALA A 56 -1.55 4.58 -8.60
N ILE A 57 -2.39 5.53 -9.01
CA ILE A 57 -2.97 6.54 -8.12
C ILE A 57 -4.40 6.10 -7.83
N VAL A 58 -4.76 6.06 -6.54
CA VAL A 58 -6.08 5.64 -6.08
C VAL A 58 -6.62 6.65 -5.07
N PRO A 59 -7.94 6.90 -5.07
CA PRO A 59 -8.56 7.85 -4.14
C PRO A 59 -8.41 7.35 -2.70
N ALA A 60 -8.05 8.25 -1.80
CA ALA A 60 -7.86 7.97 -0.38
C ALA A 60 -7.93 9.27 0.41
N LYS A 61 -8.60 9.27 1.55
CA LYS A 61 -8.63 10.44 2.43
C LYS A 61 -7.36 10.47 3.28
N ILE A 62 -6.53 11.50 3.10
CA ILE A 62 -5.27 11.65 3.82
C ILE A 62 -5.49 12.44 5.11
N LEU A 63 -5.10 11.87 6.25
CA LEU A 63 -5.12 12.55 7.55
C LEU A 63 -3.73 13.08 7.92
N ARG A 64 -2.68 12.36 7.52
CA ARG A 64 -1.29 12.76 7.71
C ARG A 64 -0.46 12.31 6.54
N GLU A 65 0.21 13.25 5.88
CA GLU A 65 1.07 12.95 4.76
C GLU A 65 2.26 12.04 5.12
N GLY A 66 2.84 11.44 4.09
CA GLY A 66 4.10 10.72 4.19
C GLY A 66 4.21 9.60 3.18
N GLN A 67 5.22 8.76 3.39
CA GLN A 67 5.51 7.62 2.55
C GLN A 67 6.12 6.47 3.34
N VAL A 68 5.85 5.24 2.88
CA VAL A 68 6.37 4.01 3.47
C VAL A 68 6.54 2.96 2.39
N ALA A 69 7.62 2.18 2.47
CA ALA A 69 7.81 0.99 1.65
C ALA A 69 7.46 -0.24 2.49
N VAL A 70 6.61 -1.12 1.95
CA VAL A 70 6.12 -2.32 2.65
C VAL A 70 6.21 -3.53 1.73
N SER A 71 6.34 -4.72 2.32
CA SER A 71 6.35 -5.96 1.54
C SER A 71 5.12 -6.03 0.65
N ALA A 72 5.35 -6.12 -0.66
CA ALA A 72 4.26 -6.14 -1.62
C ALA A 72 3.33 -7.31 -1.34
N LYS A 73 3.92 -8.50 -1.17
CA LYS A 73 3.20 -9.76 -0.96
C LYS A 73 2.36 -9.73 0.29
N THR A 74 2.99 -9.45 1.44
CA THR A 74 2.29 -9.40 2.71
C THR A 74 1.16 -8.38 2.68
N PHE A 75 1.40 -7.19 2.10
CA PHE A 75 0.36 -6.16 2.06
C PHE A 75 -0.81 -6.53 1.14
N PHE A 76 -0.53 -7.16 -0.01
CA PHE A 76 -1.57 -7.64 -0.92
C PHE A 76 -2.42 -8.76 -0.32
N ASP A 77 -1.79 -9.72 0.36
CA ASP A 77 -2.47 -10.83 1.03
C ASP A 77 -3.35 -10.32 2.18
N ILE A 78 -2.84 -9.38 2.99
CA ILE A 78 -3.63 -8.70 4.03
C ILE A 78 -4.82 -7.97 3.40
N ALA A 79 -4.60 -7.15 2.37
CA ALA A 79 -5.67 -6.39 1.72
C ALA A 79 -6.78 -7.29 1.16
N LYS A 80 -6.43 -8.48 0.65
CA LYS A 80 -7.40 -9.49 0.21
C LYS A 80 -8.23 -10.04 1.37
N ALA A 81 -7.61 -10.31 2.51
CA ALA A 81 -8.25 -10.90 3.68
C ALA A 81 -9.15 -9.93 4.47
N LEU A 82 -8.99 -8.61 4.31
CA LEU A 82 -9.82 -7.62 5.01
C LEU A 82 -11.32 -7.72 4.64
N PRO A 83 -12.25 -7.31 5.51
CA PRO A 83 -13.65 -7.09 5.13
C PRO A 83 -13.81 -6.04 4.02
N LEU A 84 -14.96 -6.02 3.34
CA LEU A 84 -15.30 -4.95 2.40
C LEU A 84 -15.58 -3.63 3.16
N GLY A 85 -15.32 -2.52 2.48
CA GLY A 85 -15.57 -1.17 2.99
C GLY A 85 -14.28 -0.40 3.27
N GLU A 86 -14.36 0.51 4.22
CA GLU A 86 -13.28 1.42 4.57
C GLU A 86 -12.12 0.68 5.29
N VAL A 87 -10.89 1.03 4.90
CA VAL A 87 -9.64 0.55 5.48
C VAL A 87 -8.84 1.75 5.95
N SER A 88 -8.48 1.79 7.23
CA SER A 88 -7.55 2.78 7.77
C SER A 88 -6.14 2.22 7.86
N VAL A 89 -5.17 3.04 7.49
CA VAL A 89 -3.75 2.71 7.53
C VAL A 89 -3.02 3.81 8.29
N THR A 90 -2.22 3.41 9.28
CA THR A 90 -1.41 4.32 10.09
C THR A 90 0.02 3.83 10.14
N VAL A 91 0.97 4.73 9.92
CA VAL A 91 2.41 4.45 10.04
C VAL A 91 2.97 5.23 11.23
N ALA A 92 3.46 4.50 12.22
CA ALA A 92 4.10 5.03 13.42
C ALA A 92 5.54 5.50 13.13
N GLU A 93 6.13 6.22 14.08
CA GLU A 93 7.49 6.78 13.95
C GLU A 93 8.56 5.69 13.78
N ASN A 94 8.36 4.54 14.44
CA ASN A 94 9.22 3.36 14.31
C ASN A 94 9.04 2.59 12.98
N LYS A 95 8.32 3.17 12.01
CA LYS A 95 7.98 2.55 10.71
C LYS A 95 7.08 1.31 10.80
N GLY A 96 6.49 1.03 11.97
CA GLY A 96 5.41 0.06 12.08
C GLY A 96 4.17 0.56 11.33
N MET A 97 3.59 -0.29 10.48
CA MET A 97 2.34 -0.01 9.79
C MET A 97 1.22 -0.84 10.40
N THR A 98 0.14 -0.17 10.81
CA THR A 98 -1.08 -0.80 11.29
C THR A 98 -2.16 -0.66 10.22
N ILE A 99 -2.86 -1.75 9.92
CA ILE A 99 -3.98 -1.78 8.97
C ILE A 99 -5.24 -2.21 9.70
N ARG A 100 -6.32 -1.44 9.62
CA ARG A 100 -7.58 -1.74 10.29
C ARG A 100 -8.77 -1.66 9.34
N SER A 101 -9.70 -2.61 9.46
CA SER A 101 -10.99 -2.56 8.78
C SER A 101 -12.05 -3.21 9.68
N GLY A 102 -13.03 -2.42 10.12
CA GLY A 102 -14.01 -2.85 11.13
C GLY A 102 -13.32 -3.33 12.42
N LYS A 103 -13.54 -4.60 12.77
CA LYS A 103 -12.95 -5.26 13.95
C LYS A 103 -11.61 -5.97 13.68
N VAL A 104 -11.15 -6.01 12.43
CA VAL A 104 -9.92 -6.71 12.03
C VAL A 104 -8.77 -5.71 12.03
N GLN A 105 -7.62 -6.12 12.59
CA GLN A 105 -6.39 -5.34 12.63
C GLN A 105 -5.19 -6.24 12.34
N TYR A 106 -4.27 -5.74 11.52
CA TYR A 106 -2.94 -6.29 11.25
C TYR A 106 -1.86 -5.30 11.67
#